data_AF-A0A8C2HLF9-F1
#
_entry.id   AF-A0A8C2HLF9-F1
#
_cell.length_a   1.000
_cell.length_b   1.000
_cell.length_c   1.000
_cell.angle_alpha   90.00
_cell.angle_beta   90.00
_cell.angle_gamma   90.00
#
_symmetry.space_group_name_H-M   'P 1'
#
loop_
_entity.id
_entity.type
_entity.pdbx_description
1 polymer ?
#
loop_
_entity_poly.entity_id
_entity_poly.type
_entity_poly.pdbx_seq_one_letter_code
_entity_poly.pdbx_strand_id
1 'polypeptide(L)'
;MPEIKLKHVVSCSSEDSTHKADNLLSSDTYRKWKAARPGEKQVSVILQLEKEEQIHSIDIGNEGSAFIEVLVGHSTSVKDQDFQVLLVTSSFMSPTESRNGTNTNRVRFFGPSQLLKATAQEKWDCVKIVCSQPYSKSLAYGVAFIKLHSPPDADDVPVSTPPKLTKLGQFRVKDESPSSGSNIQPGSLFFSRDSASKASTGLKGDTSPSSSQQKTSDKHESPKSKPEPKPKPKPKPKSAEPVPFNRILEGVVFVLSGFQNPFRGELRDTALAMGARYRPDWTPDSTHLICAFANTPKYSQVKAAGGVIVRKEWVMDCHKTKQKISFKRYLMDGVESSSESEAEEDESEEETQKPVNALSVVHALGKMSLSFHQSLHLVEMESRRKKAVKESASVQVKDEDPYGGSTDENTDAEEEEDKPIPELPDFLTGKRFYLYGKFPDNQKRQLQRYIIAFNGAVEDYMSEKVQFVVTSEGWDESFEEALMENGNLSFVKPTWIFAINDRQKLLPYQPYTVVP
;
A
#
# COMPACT_ATOMS: atom_id res chain seq x y z
N MET A 1 -0.94 17.21 21.98
CA MET A 1 -0.24 16.33 22.91
C MET A 1 1.02 17.07 23.36
N PRO A 2 1.26 17.22 24.67
CA PRO A 2 2.45 17.92 25.17
C PRO A 2 3.72 17.11 24.87
N GLU A 3 4.80 17.80 24.46
CA GLU A 3 6.12 17.18 24.30
C GLU A 3 6.81 17.05 25.67
N ILE A 4 7.14 15.81 26.05
CA ILE A 4 7.81 15.46 27.29
C ILE A 4 9.27 15.91 27.20
N LYS A 5 9.71 16.70 28.18
CA LYS A 5 11.06 17.28 28.19
C LYS A 5 12.10 16.30 28.73
N LEU A 6 13.23 16.24 28.03
CA LEU A 6 14.42 15.51 28.43
C LEU A 6 15.29 16.42 29.32
N LYS A 7 15.81 15.86 30.42
CA LYS A 7 16.60 16.59 31.43
C LYS A 7 18.10 16.48 31.20
N HIS A 8 18.61 15.25 31.08
CA HIS A 8 20.03 14.97 30.80
C HIS A 8 20.24 13.52 30.35
N VAL A 9 21.42 13.22 29.79
CA VAL A 9 21.87 11.85 29.53
C VAL A 9 22.34 11.23 30.85
N VAL A 10 21.78 10.06 31.20
CA VAL A 10 22.18 9.29 32.39
C VAL A 10 23.39 8.42 32.08
N SER A 11 23.36 7.75 30.93
CA SER A 11 24.46 6.94 30.44
C SER A 11 24.40 6.77 28.93
N CYS A 12 25.55 6.52 28.31
CA CYS A 12 25.69 6.21 26.90
C CYS A 12 26.73 5.10 26.75
N SER A 13 26.45 4.09 25.92
CA SER A 13 27.39 2.98 25.70
C SER A 13 28.53 3.35 24.74
N SER A 14 28.28 4.30 23.83
CA SER A 14 29.18 4.68 22.74
C SER A 14 28.71 5.99 22.11
N GLU A 15 29.60 6.98 22.01
CA GLU A 15 29.32 8.25 21.37
C GLU A 15 30.51 8.78 20.57
N ASP A 16 30.22 9.40 19.43
CA ASP A 16 31.22 10.12 18.65
C ASP A 16 31.60 11.47 19.29
N SER A 17 32.84 11.90 19.01
CA SER A 17 33.42 13.19 19.37
C SER A 17 32.55 14.41 19.04
N THR A 18 31.84 14.38 17.91
CA THR A 18 30.99 15.46 17.39
C THR A 18 29.50 15.13 17.58
N HIS A 19 29.12 13.88 17.31
CA HIS A 19 27.75 13.38 17.41
C HIS A 19 27.47 12.71 18.77
N LYS A 20 27.64 13.49 19.84
CA LYS A 20 27.43 13.08 21.24
C LYS A 20 25.98 12.75 21.60
N ALA A 21 25.78 12.03 22.70
CA ALA A 21 24.45 11.73 23.22
C ALA A 21 23.67 12.98 23.66
N ASP A 22 24.35 14.00 24.21
CA ASP A 22 23.73 15.27 24.64
C ASP A 22 22.99 16.01 23.52
N ASN A 23 23.34 15.75 22.26
CA ASN A 23 22.64 16.32 21.10
C ASN A 23 21.15 15.95 21.08
N LEU A 24 20.76 14.81 21.66
CA LEU A 24 19.35 14.37 21.74
C LEU A 24 18.52 15.20 22.73
N LEU A 25 19.15 15.96 23.63
CA LEU A 25 18.46 16.84 24.58
C LEU A 25 18.01 18.16 23.92
N SER A 26 18.61 18.52 22.79
CA SER A 26 18.27 19.72 22.03
C SER A 26 17.13 19.44 21.05
N SER A 27 16.20 20.39 20.90
CA SER A 27 15.16 20.34 19.86
C SER A 27 15.71 20.58 18.43
N ASP A 28 17.01 20.86 18.30
CA ASP A 28 17.72 21.13 17.06
C ASP A 28 17.82 19.89 16.16
N THR A 29 16.97 19.81 15.12
CA THR A 29 16.90 18.67 14.19
C THR A 29 18.18 18.43 13.36
N TYR A 30 19.14 19.38 13.40
CA TYR A 30 20.44 19.24 12.73
C TYR A 30 21.50 18.52 13.58
N ARG A 31 21.30 18.45 14.91
CA ARG A 31 22.18 17.71 15.83
C ARG A 31 21.72 16.26 15.88
N LYS A 32 22.66 15.34 16.11
CA LYS A 32 22.43 13.88 16.08
C LYS A 32 23.36 13.16 17.04
N TRP A 33 22.97 11.97 17.49
CA TRP A 33 23.82 11.04 18.22
C TRP A 33 24.25 9.87 17.33
N LYS A 34 25.53 9.50 17.37
CA LYS A 34 26.10 8.36 16.65
C LYS A 34 27.09 7.60 17.54
N ALA A 35 27.22 6.29 17.28
CA ALA A 35 28.24 5.43 17.86
C ALA A 35 29.66 5.99 17.61
N ALA A 36 30.56 5.78 18.58
CA ALA A 36 31.96 6.21 18.51
C ALA A 36 32.72 5.57 17.35
N ARG A 37 32.39 4.32 17.00
CA ARG A 37 33.04 3.57 15.93
C ARG A 37 32.01 2.95 14.98
N PRO A 38 32.31 2.89 13.66
CA PRO A 38 31.52 2.11 12.72
C PRO A 38 31.47 0.61 13.09
N GLY A 39 30.33 -0.02 12.83
CA GLY A 39 30.19 -1.48 12.96
C GLY A 39 30.11 -2.05 14.38
N GLU A 40 29.88 -1.22 15.40
CA GLU A 40 29.48 -1.70 16.72
C GLU A 40 28.17 -2.51 16.62
N LYS A 41 28.03 -3.61 17.38
CA LYS A 41 26.88 -4.53 17.23
C LYS A 41 25.55 -3.91 17.67
N GLN A 42 25.61 -3.15 18.76
CA GLN A 42 24.48 -2.48 19.41
C GLN A 42 25.04 -1.30 20.19
N VAL A 43 24.33 -0.18 20.18
CA VAL A 43 24.60 0.98 21.04
C VAL A 43 23.33 1.42 21.76
N SER A 44 23.48 1.97 22.95
CA SER A 44 22.34 2.45 23.74
C SER A 44 22.64 3.73 24.50
N VAL A 45 21.61 4.54 24.68
CA VAL A 45 21.63 5.77 25.47
C VAL A 45 20.45 5.76 26.43
N ILE A 46 20.66 6.21 27.66
CA ILE A 46 19.63 6.37 28.68
C ILE A 46 19.44 7.86 28.95
N LEU A 47 18.21 8.32 28.82
CA LEU A 47 17.80 9.72 28.95
C LEU A 47 16.86 9.84 30.14
N GLN A 48 17.14 10.78 31.04
CA GLN A 48 16.26 11.14 32.16
C GLN A 48 15.25 12.18 31.68
N LEU A 49 13.97 12.00 32.02
CA LEU A 49 12.89 12.97 31.79
C LEU A 49 12.89 14.06 32.87
N GLU A 50 12.28 15.22 32.58
CA GLU A 50 12.16 16.30 33.57
C GLU A 50 11.27 15.89 34.75
N LYS A 51 10.22 15.10 34.48
CA LYS A 51 9.22 14.59 35.42
C LYS A 51 8.84 13.15 35.08
N GLU A 52 8.26 12.45 36.05
CA GLU A 52 7.70 11.11 35.84
C GLU A 52 6.35 11.22 35.12
N GLU A 53 6.32 10.84 33.85
CA GLU A 53 5.17 11.06 32.95
C GLU A 53 4.79 9.78 32.18
N GLN A 54 3.55 9.72 31.73
CA GLN A 54 3.06 8.64 30.88
C GLN A 54 3.41 8.95 29.42
N ILE A 55 3.92 7.98 28.67
CA ILE A 55 4.28 8.15 27.25
C ILE A 55 3.15 7.61 26.37
N HIS A 56 2.51 8.50 25.60
CA HIS A 56 1.39 8.18 24.71
C HIS A 56 1.84 7.90 23.26
N SER A 57 2.82 8.66 22.76
CA SER A 57 3.41 8.45 21.44
C SER A 57 4.89 8.82 21.41
N ILE A 58 5.62 8.23 20.45
CA ILE A 58 7.06 8.40 20.27
C ILE A 58 7.33 8.72 18.80
N ASP A 59 8.12 9.75 18.54
CA ASP A 59 8.61 10.07 17.19
C ASP A 59 10.13 9.88 17.16
N ILE A 60 10.64 9.16 16.17
CA ILE A 60 12.05 8.80 16.07
C ILE A 60 12.58 9.15 14.68
N GLY A 61 13.58 10.03 14.63
CA GLY A 61 14.38 10.28 13.44
C GLY A 61 15.60 9.36 13.44
N ASN A 62 15.73 8.47 12.45
CA ASN A 62 16.89 7.58 12.35
C ASN A 62 18.18 8.33 11.95
N GLU A 63 19.32 7.75 12.31
CA GLU A 63 20.64 8.06 11.74
C GLU A 63 21.38 6.76 11.44
N GLY A 64 20.93 6.02 10.41
CA GLY A 64 21.61 4.82 9.91
C GLY A 64 21.45 3.52 10.73
N SER A 65 20.59 3.51 11.77
CA SER A 65 20.25 2.30 12.51
C SER A 65 19.30 1.41 11.71
N ALA A 66 19.53 0.10 11.69
CA ALA A 66 18.61 -0.84 11.04
C ALA A 66 17.37 -1.09 11.90
N PHE A 67 17.59 -1.28 13.20
CA PHE A 67 16.54 -1.45 14.20
C PHE A 67 16.76 -0.52 15.38
N ILE A 68 15.66 0.02 15.90
CA ILE A 68 15.63 0.80 17.14
C ILE A 68 14.53 0.20 18.03
N GLU A 69 14.88 -0.02 19.29
CA GLU A 69 14.01 -0.45 20.38
C GLU A 69 14.00 0.67 21.44
N VAL A 70 12.85 0.91 22.09
CA VAL A 70 12.76 1.87 23.20
C VAL A 70 12.22 1.15 24.42
N LEU A 71 13.01 1.19 25.48
CA LEU A 71 12.69 0.69 26.80
C LEU A 71 12.53 1.87 27.76
N VAL A 72 11.82 1.64 28.85
CA VAL A 72 11.59 2.62 29.91
C VAL A 72 11.85 1.99 31.27
N GLY A 73 12.17 2.82 32.24
CA GLY A 73 12.48 2.39 33.60
C GLY A 73 12.41 3.58 34.54
N HIS A 74 12.82 3.36 35.78
CA HIS A 74 12.91 4.43 36.76
C HIS A 74 14.34 4.97 36.88
N SER A 75 14.54 6.15 37.45
CA SER A 75 15.89 6.64 37.84
C SER A 75 16.61 5.73 38.83
N THR A 76 15.87 4.85 39.53
CA THR A 76 16.39 3.79 40.39
C THR A 76 16.79 2.51 39.63
N SER A 77 16.46 2.38 38.34
CA SER A 77 16.81 1.24 37.48
C SER A 77 18.29 1.31 37.09
N VAL A 78 19.15 0.63 37.85
CA VAL A 78 20.60 0.58 37.59
C VAL A 78 20.98 -0.57 36.64
N LYS A 79 20.14 -1.60 36.48
CA LYS A 79 20.42 -2.76 35.63
C LYS A 79 19.54 -2.77 34.39
N ASP A 80 20.08 -3.31 33.31
CA ASP A 80 19.38 -3.53 32.05
C ASP A 80 18.11 -4.41 32.17
N GLN A 81 17.99 -5.22 33.23
CA GLN A 81 16.82 -6.05 33.51
C GLN A 81 15.66 -5.25 34.15
N ASP A 82 15.95 -4.08 34.70
CA ASP A 82 14.97 -3.21 35.38
C ASP A 82 14.26 -2.27 34.37
N PHE A 83 14.57 -2.40 33.07
CA PHE A 83 13.96 -1.66 31.97
C PHE A 83 12.92 -2.52 31.24
N GLN A 84 11.70 -1.98 31.09
CA GLN A 84 10.60 -2.62 30.37
C GLN A 84 10.51 -2.12 28.93
N VAL A 85 10.20 -3.00 27.98
CA VAL A 85 10.05 -2.64 26.56
C VAL A 85 8.76 -1.84 26.36
N LEU A 86 8.89 -0.60 25.88
CA LEU A 86 7.75 0.27 25.52
C LEU A 86 7.47 0.22 24.02
N LEU A 87 8.51 0.27 23.19
CA LEU A 87 8.46 0.08 21.75
C LEU A 87 9.34 -1.09 21.36
N VAL A 88 8.70 -2.18 20.91
CA VAL A 88 9.37 -3.38 20.41
C VAL A 88 10.27 -3.04 19.21
N THR A 89 11.43 -3.70 19.15
CA THR A 89 12.45 -3.62 18.08
C THR A 89 11.87 -3.38 16.70
N SER A 90 11.94 -2.13 16.27
CA SER A 90 11.28 -1.61 15.09
C SER A 90 12.29 -1.37 13.97
N SER A 91 12.00 -1.85 12.76
CA SER A 91 12.88 -1.63 11.60
C SER A 91 12.78 -0.19 11.08
N PHE A 92 13.94 0.44 10.87
CA PHE A 92 14.08 1.75 10.22
C PHE A 92 14.84 1.65 8.89
N MET A 93 15.61 0.59 8.67
CA MET A 93 16.22 0.28 7.37
C MET A 93 16.02 -1.20 7.04
N SER A 94 15.79 -1.49 5.77
CA SER A 94 15.89 -2.86 5.24
C SER A 94 17.36 -3.31 5.14
N PRO A 95 17.64 -4.62 5.02
CA PRO A 95 19.00 -5.13 4.84
C PRO A 95 19.72 -4.54 3.63
N THR A 96 19.01 -4.31 2.51
CA THR A 96 19.56 -3.68 1.30
C THR A 96 19.86 -2.20 1.51
N GLU A 97 18.96 -1.45 2.15
CA GLU A 97 19.20 -0.04 2.50
C GLU A 97 20.41 0.12 3.41
N SER A 98 20.58 -0.79 4.38
CA SER A 98 21.68 -0.78 5.34
C SER A 98 23.04 -1.09 4.70
N ARG A 99 23.11 -2.06 3.77
CA ARG A 99 24.33 -2.36 3.01
C ARG A 99 24.73 -1.21 2.10
N ASN A 100 23.75 -0.59 1.44
CA ASN A 100 23.98 0.45 0.44
C ASN A 100 24.05 1.87 1.03
N GLY A 101 23.84 2.04 2.35
CA GLY A 101 23.87 3.34 3.02
C GLY A 101 22.76 4.31 2.59
N THR A 102 21.61 3.80 2.11
CA THR A 102 20.51 4.64 1.58
C THR A 102 19.37 4.81 2.60
N ASN A 103 18.66 5.93 2.55
CA ASN A 103 17.53 6.25 3.46
C ASN A 103 17.89 6.21 4.97
N THR A 104 19.12 6.59 5.34
CA THR A 104 19.61 6.61 6.73
C THR A 104 18.77 7.47 7.67
N ASN A 105 18.16 8.54 7.16
CA ASN A 105 17.50 9.59 7.94
C ASN A 105 15.97 9.39 8.03
N ARG A 106 15.48 8.15 7.93
CA ARG A 106 14.05 7.83 7.96
C ARG A 106 13.41 8.20 9.31
N VAL A 107 12.38 9.03 9.29
CA VAL A 107 11.55 9.34 10.47
C VAL A 107 10.39 8.33 10.57
N ARG A 108 10.03 7.91 11.79
CA ARG A 108 8.83 7.12 12.07
C ARG A 108 8.08 7.69 13.28
N PHE A 109 6.75 7.61 13.23
CA PHE A 109 5.81 8.05 14.26
C PHE A 109 5.12 6.81 14.86
N PHE A 110 5.17 6.66 16.18
CA PHE A 110 4.61 5.53 16.91
C PHE A 110 3.49 6.01 17.82
N GLY A 111 2.25 5.88 17.35
CA GLY A 111 1.06 6.15 18.15
C GLY A 111 0.78 5.08 19.23
N PRO A 112 -0.20 5.30 20.11
CA PRO A 112 -0.49 4.45 21.27
C PRO A 112 -0.86 3.00 20.92
N SER A 113 -1.30 2.73 19.68
CA SER A 113 -1.58 1.37 19.20
C SER A 113 -0.33 0.55 18.84
N GLN A 114 0.83 1.21 18.70
CA GLN A 114 2.13 0.58 18.40
C GLN A 114 3.00 0.40 19.64
N LEU A 115 2.65 1.05 20.76
CA LEU A 115 3.34 0.91 22.04
C LEU A 115 2.76 -0.26 22.86
N LEU A 116 3.58 -0.85 23.73
CA LEU A 116 3.18 -1.97 24.58
C LEU A 116 2.26 -1.46 25.70
N LYS A 117 0.98 -1.83 25.64
CA LYS A 117 -0.09 -1.23 26.48
C LYS A 117 0.14 -1.29 27.99
N ALA A 118 0.73 -2.36 28.51
CA ALA A 118 1.03 -2.48 29.95
C ALA A 118 2.04 -1.39 30.37
N THR A 119 3.21 -1.37 29.71
CA THR A 119 4.26 -0.37 29.94
C THR A 119 3.79 1.06 29.64
N ALA A 120 2.97 1.28 28.60
CA ALA A 120 2.47 2.60 28.21
C ALA A 120 1.38 3.17 29.13
N GLN A 121 0.84 2.40 30.07
CA GLN A 121 -0.12 2.87 31.09
C GLN A 121 0.57 3.34 32.37
N GLU A 122 1.79 2.89 32.62
CA GLU A 122 2.61 3.30 33.75
C GLU A 122 3.33 4.64 33.47
N LYS A 123 3.83 5.28 34.52
CA LYS A 123 4.63 6.51 34.43
C LYS A 123 6.11 6.15 34.57
N TRP A 124 6.94 6.90 33.84
CA TRP A 124 8.38 6.64 33.75
C TRP A 124 9.13 7.96 33.85
N ASP A 125 10.36 7.91 34.37
CA ASP A 125 11.29 9.04 34.39
C ASP A 125 12.62 8.74 33.68
N CYS A 126 12.87 7.50 33.26
CA CYS A 126 14.00 7.11 32.41
C CYS A 126 13.56 6.42 31.12
N VAL A 127 14.22 6.76 30.00
CA VAL A 127 14.00 6.15 28.68
C VAL A 127 15.33 5.67 28.12
N LYS A 128 15.43 4.38 27.82
CA LYS A 128 16.60 3.74 27.21
C LYS A 128 16.31 3.45 25.74
N ILE A 129 17.12 4.01 24.86
CA ILE A 129 17.04 3.79 23.41
C ILE A 129 18.14 2.82 23.02
N VAL A 130 17.79 1.75 22.31
CA VAL A 130 18.72 0.71 21.88
C VAL A 130 18.72 0.63 20.36
N CYS A 131 19.86 0.92 19.76
CA CYS A 131 20.06 0.91 18.30
C CYS A 131 20.92 -0.27 17.90
N SER A 132 20.63 -0.88 16.75
CA SER A 132 21.48 -1.93 16.16
C SER A 132 21.56 -1.84 14.64
N GLN A 133 22.70 -2.26 14.10
CA GLN A 133 22.97 -2.28 12.66
C GLN A 133 23.70 -3.59 12.28
N PRO A 134 23.00 -4.73 12.19
CA PRO A 134 23.62 -6.02 11.91
C PRO A 134 24.01 -6.21 10.43
N TYR A 135 23.56 -5.33 9.53
CA TYR A 135 23.72 -5.51 8.08
C TYR A 135 24.88 -4.70 7.48
N SER A 136 25.47 -3.77 8.24
CA SER A 136 26.63 -2.99 7.83
C SER A 136 27.63 -2.84 8.98
N LYS A 137 28.91 -3.10 8.69
CA LYS A 137 30.02 -2.92 9.64
C LYS A 137 30.84 -1.64 9.37
N SER A 138 30.56 -0.93 8.27
CA SER A 138 31.31 0.25 7.83
C SER A 138 30.62 1.58 8.17
N LEU A 139 29.36 1.55 8.61
CA LEU A 139 28.60 2.75 8.97
C LEU A 139 28.60 2.96 10.49
N ALA A 140 28.88 4.19 10.92
CA ALA A 140 28.54 4.66 12.25
C ALA A 140 27.06 5.10 12.25
N TYR A 141 26.31 4.63 13.24
CA TYR A 141 24.85 4.76 13.30
C TYR A 141 24.38 5.24 14.68
N GLY A 142 23.12 5.65 14.76
CA GLY A 142 22.46 6.08 15.99
C GLY A 142 21.09 6.68 15.69
N VAL A 143 20.80 7.82 16.31
CA VAL A 143 19.49 8.49 16.24
C VAL A 143 19.71 9.98 15.95
N ALA A 144 18.92 10.53 15.03
CA ALA A 144 18.91 11.96 14.76
C ALA A 144 18.17 12.71 15.87
N PHE A 145 16.94 12.30 16.19
CA PHE A 145 16.16 12.82 17.31
C PHE A 145 15.20 11.77 17.85
N ILE A 146 14.77 11.96 19.10
CA ILE A 146 13.59 11.32 19.68
C ILE A 146 12.69 12.41 20.26
N LYS A 147 11.37 12.29 20.07
CA LYS A 147 10.37 13.09 20.77
C LYS A 147 9.40 12.15 21.45
N LEU A 148 9.07 12.47 22.69
CA LEU A 148 8.14 11.73 23.53
C LEU A 148 6.95 12.64 23.79
N HIS A 149 5.73 12.13 23.72
CA HIS A 149 4.52 12.91 23.94
C HIS A 149 3.68 12.30 25.04
N SER A 150 3.17 13.12 25.95
CA SER A 150 2.22 12.69 26.97
C SER A 150 0.80 12.62 26.41
N PRO A 151 -0.13 11.92 27.09
CA PRO A 151 -1.55 11.95 26.73
C PRO A 151 -2.07 13.39 26.63
N PRO A 152 -3.09 13.67 25.78
CA PRO A 152 -3.76 14.95 25.83
C PRO A 152 -4.41 15.15 27.21
N ASP A 153 -4.25 16.33 27.79
CA ASP A 153 -4.87 16.69 29.06
C ASP A 153 -6.40 16.62 28.97
N ALA A 154 -7.06 16.09 30.00
CA ALA A 154 -8.51 15.92 30.01
C ALA A 154 -9.28 17.26 30.01
N ASP A 155 -8.62 18.35 30.41
CA ASP A 155 -9.13 19.72 30.35
C ASP A 155 -8.87 20.40 29.00
N ASP A 156 -8.01 19.84 28.14
CA ASP A 156 -7.89 20.23 26.73
C ASP A 156 -8.94 19.47 25.89
N VAL A 157 -10.20 19.62 26.33
CA VAL A 157 -11.35 19.42 25.46
C VAL A 157 -11.09 20.28 24.23
N PRO A 158 -11.16 19.75 23.00
CA PRO A 158 -11.12 20.62 21.83
C PRO A 158 -12.33 21.53 21.93
N VAL A 159 -12.09 22.77 22.38
CA VAL A 159 -13.03 23.87 22.25
C VAL A 159 -13.13 24.07 20.75
N SER A 160 -14.08 23.36 20.16
CA SER A 160 -14.69 23.70 18.89
C SER A 160 -15.21 25.12 19.07
N THR A 161 -14.37 26.08 18.74
CA THR A 161 -14.79 27.47 18.58
C THR A 161 -15.79 27.43 17.43
N PRO A 162 -17.10 27.64 17.69
CA PRO A 162 -18.03 27.75 16.57
C PRO A 162 -17.57 28.98 15.77
N PRO A 163 -17.40 28.87 14.44
CA PRO A 163 -17.00 30.01 13.64
C PRO A 163 -18.00 31.14 13.86
N LYS A 164 -17.49 32.34 14.16
CA LYS A 164 -18.31 33.53 14.43
C LYS A 164 -19.13 33.84 13.19
N LEU A 165 -20.43 33.51 13.24
CA LEU A 165 -21.38 33.85 12.20
C LEU A 165 -21.51 35.38 12.10
N THR A 166 -20.90 35.98 11.08
CA THR A 166 -21.21 37.35 10.68
C THR A 166 -22.61 37.38 10.04
N LYS A 167 -23.34 38.44 10.37
CA LYS A 167 -24.80 38.46 10.29
C LYS A 167 -25.28 39.11 9.01
N LEU A 168 -26.01 38.37 8.19
CA LEU A 168 -27.04 38.90 7.29
C LEU A 168 -28.35 38.14 7.53
N GLY A 169 -29.50 38.82 7.41
CA GLY A 169 -30.80 38.29 7.82
C GLY A 169 -31.38 37.21 6.89
N GLN A 170 -32.61 36.72 7.07
CA GLN A 170 -33.69 37.31 7.87
C GLN A 170 -34.85 36.31 8.10
N PHE A 171 -34.78 35.45 9.12
CA PHE A 171 -35.97 34.71 9.60
C PHE A 171 -35.94 34.53 11.12
N ARG A 172 -37.09 34.68 11.77
CA ARG A 172 -37.28 34.51 13.22
C ARG A 172 -38.25 33.36 13.45
N VAL A 173 -37.76 32.27 14.04
CA VAL A 173 -38.60 31.32 14.79
C VAL A 173 -37.94 31.16 16.17
N LYS A 174 -38.76 31.06 17.21
CA LYS A 174 -38.38 31.31 18.60
C LYS A 174 -38.20 30.00 19.36
N ASP A 175 -37.22 29.98 20.28
CA ASP A 175 -36.98 28.89 21.23
C ASP A 175 -38.23 28.43 21.98
N GLU A 176 -38.35 27.11 22.15
CA GLU A 176 -38.82 26.52 23.39
C GLU A 176 -38.06 25.20 23.65
N SER A 177 -37.54 25.04 24.86
CA SER A 177 -37.05 23.75 25.36
C SER A 177 -37.70 23.50 26.72
N PRO A 178 -38.06 22.25 27.03
CA PRO A 178 -37.39 21.65 28.18
C PRO A 178 -37.12 20.12 28.09
N SER A 179 -36.07 19.74 28.82
CA SER A 179 -35.90 18.48 29.57
C SER A 179 -35.87 17.10 28.88
N SER A 180 -34.71 16.46 29.07
CA SER A 180 -34.56 15.06 29.52
C SER A 180 -34.80 13.88 28.57
N GLY A 181 -33.69 13.36 28.04
CA GLY A 181 -33.39 11.92 28.12
C GLY A 181 -33.83 11.02 26.96
N SER A 182 -32.91 10.74 26.03
CA SER A 182 -32.74 9.38 25.46
C SER A 182 -31.40 9.24 24.73
N ASN A 183 -30.77 8.07 24.92
CA ASN A 183 -29.52 7.67 24.29
C ASN A 183 -29.79 7.22 22.84
N ILE A 184 -29.29 7.97 21.86
CA ILE A 184 -29.48 7.64 20.43
C ILE A 184 -28.26 6.84 19.94
N GLN A 185 -28.46 5.54 19.70
CA GLN A 185 -27.46 4.67 19.09
C GLN A 185 -27.48 4.78 17.55
N PRO A 186 -26.32 4.89 16.87
CA PRO A 186 -26.25 4.89 15.41
C PRO A 186 -26.79 3.59 14.81
N GLY A 187 -27.70 3.68 13.83
CA GLY A 187 -28.22 2.52 13.07
C GLY A 187 -29.75 2.42 12.96
N SER A 188 -30.51 3.20 13.74
CA SER A 188 -31.98 3.05 13.84
C SER A 188 -32.81 3.57 12.64
N LEU A 189 -32.18 3.96 11.52
CA LEU A 189 -32.85 4.59 10.37
C LEU A 189 -33.23 3.63 9.22
N PHE A 190 -33.01 2.31 9.37
CA PHE A 190 -33.25 1.33 8.30
C PHE A 190 -34.39 0.32 8.56
N PHE A 191 -35.12 0.43 9.68
CA PHE A 191 -36.18 -0.53 10.06
C PHE A 191 -37.59 0.05 10.12
N SER A 192 -37.89 1.11 9.35
CA SER A 192 -39.25 1.64 9.23
C SER A 192 -39.56 2.18 7.83
N ARG A 193 -39.66 1.25 6.87
CA ARG A 193 -40.38 1.47 5.61
C ARG A 193 -41.18 0.23 5.24
N ASP A 194 -42.33 0.06 5.91
CA ASP A 194 -43.54 -0.53 5.32
C ASP A 194 -44.72 -0.36 6.28
N SER A 195 -45.53 0.70 6.09
CA SER A 195 -46.98 0.76 6.38
C SER A 195 -47.50 2.21 6.36
N ALA A 196 -48.04 2.69 5.22
CA ALA A 196 -49.11 3.71 5.17
C ALA A 196 -49.54 4.03 3.72
N SER A 197 -50.57 3.36 3.22
CA SER A 197 -51.40 3.87 2.12
C SER A 197 -52.86 3.93 2.56
N LYS A 198 -53.61 4.91 2.03
CA LYS A 198 -54.90 5.36 2.60
C LYS A 198 -56.08 4.45 2.28
N ALA A 199 -57.01 4.45 3.24
CA ALA A 199 -58.33 3.81 3.23
C ALA A 199 -59.24 4.14 2.03
N SER A 200 -60.23 3.26 1.78
CA SER A 200 -61.65 3.67 1.85
C SER A 200 -62.64 2.50 2.04
N THR A 201 -63.53 2.66 3.04
CA THR A 201 -64.96 2.23 3.14
C THR A 201 -65.43 0.83 2.71
N GLY A 202 -66.07 0.06 3.62
CA GLY A 202 -66.77 -1.18 3.23
C GLY A 202 -67.48 -2.07 4.28
N LEU A 203 -68.19 -1.51 5.28
CA LEU A 203 -69.31 -2.13 6.06
C LEU A 203 -69.29 -3.62 6.55
N LYS A 204 -69.44 -3.77 7.89
CA LYS A 204 -70.19 -4.82 8.65
C LYS A 204 -69.79 -6.30 8.58
N GLY A 205 -69.78 -6.96 9.74
CA GLY A 205 -69.91 -8.44 9.85
C GLY A 205 -69.28 -9.03 11.11
N ASP A 206 -70.10 -9.31 12.12
CA ASP A 206 -69.78 -9.75 13.49
C ASP A 206 -68.98 -11.06 13.70
N THR A 207 -68.62 -11.26 14.98
CA THR A 207 -68.42 -12.55 15.71
C THR A 207 -67.14 -13.38 15.54
N SER A 208 -66.24 -13.16 16.50
CA SER A 208 -65.42 -14.14 17.26
C SER A 208 -66.19 -15.38 17.77
N PRO A 209 -65.53 -16.39 18.39
CA PRO A 209 -64.25 -17.07 18.08
C PRO A 209 -64.36 -18.60 18.29
N SER A 210 -63.23 -19.27 18.59
CA SER A 210 -63.07 -20.62 19.18
C SER A 210 -63.04 -21.81 18.19
N SER A 211 -62.40 -22.95 18.46
CA SER A 211 -61.25 -23.28 19.33
C SER A 211 -60.82 -24.76 19.13
N SER A 212 -59.62 -25.11 19.60
CA SER A 212 -59.29 -26.44 20.15
C SER A 212 -59.14 -27.68 19.22
N GLN A 213 -57.86 -28.01 18.96
CA GLN A 213 -57.16 -29.23 19.45
C GLN A 213 -57.43 -30.65 18.89
N GLN A 214 -56.29 -31.34 18.76
CA GLN A 214 -56.03 -32.80 18.89
C GLN A 214 -56.47 -33.72 17.73
N LYS A 215 -55.52 -34.33 17.00
CA LYS A 215 -54.75 -35.57 17.35
C LYS A 215 -55.64 -36.82 17.44
N THR A 216 -55.46 -37.74 16.50
CA THR A 216 -54.76 -39.03 16.73
C THR A 216 -54.31 -39.66 15.41
N SER A 217 -53.29 -40.51 15.49
CA SER A 217 -52.74 -41.33 14.41
C SER A 217 -53.33 -42.74 14.42
N ASP A 218 -53.38 -43.43 13.28
CA ASP A 218 -53.11 -44.87 13.27
C ASP A 218 -52.56 -45.42 11.92
N LYS A 219 -52.15 -46.69 11.90
CA LYS A 219 -51.08 -47.23 11.04
C LYS A 219 -51.45 -48.57 10.34
N HIS A 220 -50.75 -48.89 9.22
CA HIS A 220 -50.77 -50.19 8.49
C HIS A 220 -52.08 -50.53 7.72
N GLU A 221 -52.10 -51.37 6.66
CA GLU A 221 -51.18 -52.41 6.16
C GLU A 221 -51.21 -52.53 4.61
N SER A 222 -50.27 -53.29 4.00
CA SER A 222 -50.21 -53.61 2.55
C SER A 222 -50.20 -55.12 2.27
N PRO A 223 -50.48 -55.56 1.03
CA PRO A 223 -49.49 -56.46 0.39
C PRO A 223 -49.21 -56.18 -1.11
N LYS A 224 -48.16 -56.84 -1.62
CA LYS A 224 -47.48 -56.59 -2.92
C LYS A 224 -47.83 -57.60 -4.02
N SER A 225 -47.56 -57.22 -5.27
CA SER A 225 -47.15 -58.15 -6.35
C SER A 225 -46.16 -57.53 -7.35
N LYS A 226 -45.12 -58.29 -7.72
CA LYS A 226 -44.06 -58.09 -8.74
C LYS A 226 -43.84 -59.51 -9.39
N PRO A 227 -43.07 -59.78 -10.49
CA PRO A 227 -41.96 -58.98 -11.05
C PRO A 227 -41.78 -58.93 -12.62
N GLU A 228 -41.05 -57.89 -13.09
CA GLU A 228 -39.93 -57.91 -14.10
C GLU A 228 -40.12 -58.28 -15.60
N PRO A 229 -39.14 -57.99 -16.52
CA PRO A 229 -37.99 -57.04 -16.51
C PRO A 229 -37.86 -56.12 -17.77
N LYS A 230 -36.82 -55.25 -17.83
CA LYS A 230 -36.35 -54.49 -19.03
C LYS A 230 -34.82 -54.52 -19.20
N PRO A 231 -34.31 -54.58 -20.45
CA PRO A 231 -33.04 -53.90 -20.85
C PRO A 231 -33.07 -53.36 -22.33
N LYS A 232 -32.33 -52.36 -22.84
CA LYS A 232 -31.41 -51.28 -22.38
C LYS A 232 -31.55 -50.04 -23.32
N PRO A 233 -31.41 -48.78 -22.88
CA PRO A 233 -31.05 -47.64 -23.77
C PRO A 233 -29.55 -47.31 -23.75
N LYS A 234 -29.09 -46.49 -24.71
CA LYS A 234 -27.70 -46.02 -24.90
C LYS A 234 -27.24 -45.05 -23.79
N PRO A 235 -25.92 -44.90 -23.53
CA PRO A 235 -25.41 -44.08 -22.42
C PRO A 235 -25.57 -42.57 -22.65
N LYS A 236 -25.92 -41.85 -21.58
CA LYS A 236 -25.80 -40.39 -21.43
C LYS A 236 -24.57 -40.07 -20.54
N PRO A 237 -23.95 -38.88 -20.66
CA PRO A 237 -22.78 -38.52 -19.85
C PRO A 237 -23.14 -38.48 -18.36
N LYS A 238 -22.19 -38.87 -17.51
CA LYS A 238 -22.37 -38.88 -16.05
C LYS A 238 -22.34 -37.45 -15.50
N SER A 239 -23.29 -37.14 -14.61
CA SER A 239 -23.24 -35.98 -13.71
C SER A 239 -21.98 -36.04 -12.83
N ALA A 240 -21.29 -34.92 -12.67
CA ALA A 240 -20.12 -34.82 -11.81
C ALA A 240 -20.53 -34.91 -10.33
N GLU A 241 -19.84 -35.76 -9.57
CA GLU A 241 -19.91 -35.78 -8.11
C GLU A 241 -19.22 -34.54 -7.51
N PRO A 242 -19.60 -34.08 -6.31
CA PRO A 242 -18.95 -32.94 -5.67
C PRO A 242 -17.46 -33.23 -5.41
N VAL A 243 -16.59 -32.48 -6.08
CA VAL A 243 -15.14 -32.61 -5.94
C VAL A 243 -14.76 -32.31 -4.48
N PRO A 244 -14.05 -33.21 -3.76
CA PRO A 244 -13.68 -32.94 -2.38
C PRO A 244 -12.73 -31.74 -2.31
N PHE A 245 -12.81 -30.96 -1.23
CA PHE A 245 -12.15 -29.66 -1.10
C PHE A 245 -10.63 -29.71 -1.40
N ASN A 246 -9.97 -30.79 -1.01
CA ASN A 246 -8.54 -31.05 -1.26
C ASN A 246 -8.19 -31.47 -2.71
N ARG A 247 -9.14 -31.42 -3.64
CA ARG A 247 -8.95 -31.69 -5.08
C ARG A 247 -9.44 -30.56 -5.99
N ILE A 248 -9.89 -29.44 -5.44
CA ILE A 248 -10.37 -28.28 -6.21
C ILE A 248 -9.30 -27.78 -7.20
N LEU A 249 -8.06 -27.68 -6.75
CA LEU A 249 -6.90 -27.29 -7.56
C LEU A 249 -5.98 -28.49 -7.88
N GLU A 250 -6.52 -29.71 -7.88
CA GLU A 250 -5.75 -30.89 -8.30
C GLU A 250 -5.24 -30.72 -9.74
N GLY A 251 -3.96 -31.04 -9.93
CA GLY A 251 -3.22 -30.82 -11.18
C GLY A 251 -2.62 -29.41 -11.35
N VAL A 252 -2.93 -28.45 -10.47
CA VAL A 252 -2.30 -27.12 -10.50
C VAL A 252 -0.96 -27.16 -9.78
N VAL A 253 0.13 -27.01 -10.53
CA VAL A 253 1.47 -26.71 -9.98
C VAL A 253 1.67 -25.19 -10.09
N PHE A 254 1.96 -24.51 -8.98
CA PHE A 254 2.00 -23.06 -8.91
C PHE A 254 3.27 -22.47 -8.28
N VAL A 255 3.63 -21.28 -8.74
CA VAL A 255 4.73 -20.44 -8.22
C VAL A 255 4.15 -19.12 -7.70
N LEU A 256 4.78 -18.54 -6.67
CA LEU A 256 4.38 -17.26 -6.08
C LEU A 256 5.40 -16.14 -6.37
N SER A 257 4.96 -15.01 -6.93
CA SER A 257 5.80 -13.82 -7.15
C SER A 257 5.17 -12.53 -6.59
N GLY A 258 5.98 -11.66 -5.99
CA GLY A 258 5.58 -10.33 -5.51
C GLY A 258 4.87 -10.26 -4.14
N PHE A 259 4.69 -11.38 -3.43
CA PHE A 259 4.04 -11.41 -2.10
C PHE A 259 5.05 -11.40 -0.94
N GLN A 260 4.77 -10.60 0.09
CA GLN A 260 5.53 -10.52 1.35
C GLN A 260 5.12 -11.63 2.33
N ASN A 261 6.04 -12.09 3.18
CA ASN A 261 5.74 -12.95 4.33
C ASN A 261 5.18 -12.06 5.48
N PRO A 262 4.14 -12.46 6.25
CA PRO A 262 3.51 -13.78 6.35
C PRO A 262 2.48 -14.12 5.26
N PHE A 263 1.89 -13.13 4.58
CA PHE A 263 0.80 -13.34 3.60
C PHE A 263 1.15 -14.33 2.47
N ARG A 264 2.43 -14.36 2.03
CA ARG A 264 2.96 -15.35 1.08
C ARG A 264 2.81 -16.79 1.59
N GLY A 265 2.99 -17.02 2.88
CA GLY A 265 2.78 -18.31 3.54
C GLY A 265 1.30 -18.69 3.53
N GLU A 266 0.43 -17.79 4.00
CA GLU A 266 -1.03 -18.00 4.01
C GLU A 266 -1.58 -18.37 2.61
N LEU A 267 -1.16 -17.65 1.57
CA LEU A 267 -1.60 -17.90 0.19
C LEU A 267 -1.08 -19.26 -0.35
N ARG A 268 0.16 -19.64 0.00
CA ARG A 268 0.73 -20.96 -0.32
C ARG A 268 -0.08 -22.06 0.36
N ASP A 269 -0.30 -21.93 1.66
CA ASP A 269 -0.91 -22.97 2.49
C ASP A 269 -2.39 -23.13 2.16
N THR A 270 -3.08 -22.04 1.79
CA THR A 270 -4.44 -22.04 1.23
C THR A 270 -4.54 -22.81 -0.09
N ALA A 271 -3.59 -22.62 -1.01
CA ALA A 271 -3.56 -23.34 -2.28
C ALA A 271 -3.19 -24.84 -2.09
N LEU A 272 -2.24 -25.15 -1.20
CA LEU A 272 -1.89 -26.52 -0.82
C LEU A 272 -3.10 -27.27 -0.23
N ALA A 273 -3.89 -26.61 0.64
CA ALA A 273 -5.11 -27.18 1.22
C ALA A 273 -6.19 -27.54 0.19
N MET A 274 -6.18 -26.89 -0.98
CA MET A 274 -7.07 -27.18 -2.12
C MET A 274 -6.51 -28.23 -3.11
N GLY A 275 -5.35 -28.82 -2.82
CA GLY A 275 -4.74 -29.86 -3.66
C GLY A 275 -3.75 -29.37 -4.72
N ALA A 276 -3.42 -28.07 -4.74
CA ALA A 276 -2.36 -27.55 -5.61
C ALA A 276 -0.96 -27.95 -5.09
N ARG A 277 0.05 -27.89 -5.96
CA ARG A 277 1.46 -28.17 -5.63
C ARG A 277 2.30 -26.89 -5.75
N TYR A 278 3.01 -26.52 -4.68
CA TYR A 278 3.88 -25.33 -4.68
C TYR A 278 5.28 -25.64 -5.22
N ARG A 279 5.80 -24.76 -6.07
CA ARG A 279 7.22 -24.70 -6.49
C ARG A 279 7.84 -23.35 -6.09
N PRO A 280 9.07 -23.31 -5.55
CA PRO A 280 9.76 -22.04 -5.26
C PRO A 280 10.07 -21.22 -6.53
N ASP A 281 10.48 -21.91 -7.59
CA ASP A 281 10.97 -21.36 -8.85
C ASP A 281 10.21 -21.95 -10.03
N TRP A 282 10.27 -21.27 -11.19
CA TRP A 282 9.54 -21.69 -12.37
C TRP A 282 10.24 -22.87 -13.05
N THR A 283 9.56 -24.01 -13.04
CA THR A 283 10.02 -25.28 -13.62
C THR A 283 9.08 -25.72 -14.76
N PRO A 284 9.50 -26.60 -15.68
CA PRO A 284 8.64 -27.04 -16.80
C PRO A 284 7.36 -27.80 -16.38
N ASP A 285 7.26 -28.29 -15.14
CA ASP A 285 6.02 -28.85 -14.57
C ASP A 285 5.10 -27.78 -13.95
N SER A 286 5.55 -26.52 -13.86
CA SER A 286 4.75 -25.40 -13.35
C SER A 286 3.69 -24.97 -14.36
N THR A 287 2.46 -24.78 -13.87
CA THR A 287 1.29 -24.48 -14.70
C THR A 287 0.81 -23.03 -14.54
N HIS A 288 0.87 -22.50 -13.32
CA HIS A 288 0.33 -21.18 -12.97
C HIS A 288 1.33 -20.35 -12.17
N LEU A 289 1.59 -19.11 -12.58
CA LEU A 289 2.25 -18.10 -11.76
C LEU A 289 1.18 -17.24 -11.09
N ILE A 290 1.09 -17.32 -9.76
CA ILE A 290 0.29 -16.36 -8.99
C ILE A 290 1.19 -15.15 -8.74
N CYS A 291 0.79 -14.00 -9.26
CA CYS A 291 1.62 -12.80 -9.29
C CYS A 291 0.89 -11.60 -8.66
N ALA A 292 1.58 -10.86 -7.80
CA ALA A 292 1.05 -9.62 -7.23
C ALA A 292 1.04 -8.46 -8.25
N PHE A 293 2.07 -8.38 -9.10
CA PHE A 293 2.32 -7.25 -10.02
C PHE A 293 2.96 -7.75 -11.32
N ALA A 294 2.65 -7.11 -12.45
CA ALA A 294 3.26 -7.46 -13.74
C ALA A 294 4.79 -7.21 -13.79
N ASN A 295 5.29 -6.24 -13.01
CA ASN A 295 6.69 -5.80 -13.07
C ASN A 295 7.63 -6.66 -12.20
N THR A 296 7.40 -7.97 -12.10
CA THR A 296 8.32 -8.88 -11.37
C THR A 296 9.18 -9.69 -12.35
N PRO A 297 10.46 -9.99 -12.04
CA PRO A 297 11.31 -10.77 -12.96
C PRO A 297 10.70 -12.12 -13.38
N LYS A 298 10.05 -12.81 -12.43
CA LYS A 298 9.33 -14.07 -12.70
C LYS A 298 8.12 -13.87 -13.63
N TYR A 299 7.47 -12.71 -13.68
CA TYR A 299 6.37 -12.45 -14.62
C TYR A 299 6.85 -12.50 -16.06
N SER A 300 7.93 -11.78 -16.40
CA SER A 300 8.50 -11.77 -17.75
C SER A 300 8.99 -13.14 -18.18
N GLN A 301 9.67 -13.86 -17.28
CA GLN A 301 10.13 -15.23 -17.50
C GLN A 301 8.97 -16.18 -17.84
N VAL A 302 7.89 -16.15 -17.05
CA VAL A 302 6.72 -17.02 -17.27
C VAL A 302 5.93 -16.63 -18.51
N LYS A 303 5.81 -15.32 -18.80
CA LYS A 303 5.15 -14.82 -19.99
C LYS A 303 5.87 -15.26 -21.26
N ALA A 304 7.20 -15.21 -21.27
CA ALA A 304 8.02 -15.74 -22.38
C ALA A 304 7.90 -17.26 -22.52
N ALA A 305 7.77 -17.99 -21.41
CA ALA A 305 7.54 -19.44 -21.40
C ALA A 305 6.09 -19.86 -21.72
N GLY A 306 5.17 -18.93 -21.97
CA GLY A 306 3.75 -19.22 -22.25
C GLY A 306 2.95 -19.74 -21.05
N GLY A 307 3.44 -19.56 -19.82
CA GLY A 307 2.77 -20.03 -18.61
C GLY A 307 1.58 -19.15 -18.21
N VAL A 308 0.61 -19.73 -17.50
CA VAL A 308 -0.62 -19.04 -17.10
C VAL A 308 -0.34 -18.09 -15.93
N ILE A 309 -0.49 -16.77 -16.10
CA ILE A 309 -0.25 -15.80 -15.02
C ILE A 309 -1.59 -15.29 -14.47
N VAL A 310 -1.79 -15.43 -13.16
CA VAL A 310 -3.05 -15.12 -12.46
C VAL A 310 -2.83 -14.22 -11.24
N ARG A 311 -3.86 -13.46 -10.87
CA ARG A 311 -3.90 -12.68 -9.62
C ARG A 311 -4.18 -13.57 -8.39
N LYS A 312 -3.92 -13.05 -7.19
CA LYS A 312 -4.14 -13.77 -5.91
C LYS A 312 -5.61 -14.13 -5.66
N GLU A 313 -6.52 -13.30 -6.17
CA GLU A 313 -7.97 -13.40 -5.97
C GLU A 313 -8.51 -14.75 -6.45
N TRP A 314 -7.95 -15.33 -7.51
CA TRP A 314 -8.35 -16.64 -8.02
C TRP A 314 -8.27 -17.74 -6.94
N VAL A 315 -7.18 -17.78 -6.18
CA VAL A 315 -7.00 -18.76 -5.10
C VAL A 315 -7.89 -18.45 -3.91
N MET A 316 -8.03 -17.16 -3.56
CA MET A 316 -8.91 -16.73 -2.47
C MET A 316 -10.38 -17.07 -2.76
N ASP A 317 -10.83 -16.88 -3.99
CA ASP A 317 -12.20 -17.12 -4.41
C ASP A 317 -12.50 -18.61 -4.58
N CYS A 318 -11.57 -19.41 -5.13
CA CYS A 318 -11.67 -20.88 -5.10
C CYS A 318 -11.78 -21.39 -3.65
N HIS A 319 -10.99 -20.79 -2.73
CA HIS A 319 -11.02 -21.14 -1.32
C HIS A 319 -12.33 -20.74 -0.62
N LYS A 320 -12.90 -19.58 -0.97
CA LYS A 320 -14.14 -19.03 -0.41
C LYS A 320 -15.38 -19.78 -0.91
N THR A 321 -15.46 -20.02 -2.22
CA THR A 321 -16.59 -20.71 -2.88
C THR A 321 -16.57 -22.23 -2.72
N LYS A 322 -15.43 -22.79 -2.28
CA LYS A 322 -15.18 -24.23 -2.16
C LYS A 322 -15.37 -24.98 -3.49
N GLN A 323 -15.13 -24.30 -4.61
CA GLN A 323 -15.31 -24.81 -5.97
C GLN A 323 -14.19 -24.36 -6.90
N LYS A 324 -14.00 -25.08 -8.03
CA LYS A 324 -12.96 -24.78 -9.01
C LYS A 324 -13.41 -23.65 -9.95
N ILE A 325 -13.01 -22.42 -9.64
CA ILE A 325 -13.30 -21.26 -10.49
C ILE A 325 -12.35 -21.25 -11.71
N SER A 326 -12.86 -20.85 -12.87
CA SER A 326 -12.04 -20.68 -14.07
C SER A 326 -11.02 -19.54 -13.90
N PHE A 327 -9.74 -19.83 -14.12
CA PHE A 327 -8.66 -18.85 -14.00
C PHE A 327 -8.75 -17.70 -15.01
N LYS A 328 -9.54 -17.84 -16.10
CA LYS A 328 -9.61 -16.87 -17.21
C LYS A 328 -9.92 -15.43 -16.76
N ARG A 329 -10.84 -15.26 -15.81
CA ARG A 329 -11.22 -13.93 -15.27
C ARG A 329 -10.16 -13.27 -14.39
N TYR A 330 -9.14 -14.03 -14.00
CA TYR A 330 -8.07 -13.62 -13.09
C TYR A 330 -6.72 -13.55 -13.80
N LEU A 331 -6.69 -13.73 -15.12
CA LEU A 331 -5.48 -13.61 -15.92
C LEU A 331 -4.89 -12.19 -15.80
N MET A 332 -3.58 -12.13 -15.58
CA MET A 332 -2.81 -10.90 -15.73
C MET A 332 -2.42 -10.73 -17.20
N ASP A 333 -3.44 -10.61 -18.05
CA ASP A 333 -3.24 -10.55 -19.49
C ASP A 333 -2.64 -9.19 -19.92
N GLY A 334 -1.82 -9.24 -20.95
CA GLY A 334 -0.86 -8.20 -21.30
C GLY A 334 -1.37 -7.14 -22.28
N VAL A 335 -2.66 -6.79 -22.22
CA VAL A 335 -3.29 -5.72 -23.01
C VAL A 335 -4.37 -5.05 -22.15
N GLU A 336 -4.66 -3.76 -22.41
CA GLU A 336 -5.52 -2.90 -21.59
C GLU A 336 -6.85 -3.54 -21.14
N SER A 337 -7.10 -3.55 -19.83
CA SER A 337 -8.45 -3.59 -19.27
C SER A 337 -8.48 -3.02 -17.85
N SER A 338 -8.64 -1.70 -17.76
CA SER A 338 -9.12 -1.03 -16.55
C SER A 338 -10.63 -0.93 -16.62
N SER A 339 -11.34 -1.66 -15.76
CA SER A 339 -12.75 -1.44 -15.43
C SER A 339 -13.16 -2.33 -14.25
N GLU A 340 -13.47 -1.72 -13.11
CA GLU A 340 -14.32 -2.34 -12.09
C GLU A 340 -15.76 -1.93 -12.37
N SER A 341 -16.69 -2.89 -12.36
CA SER A 341 -18.08 -2.73 -11.87
C SER A 341 -18.84 -4.04 -12.04
N GLU A 342 -19.68 -4.36 -11.06
CA GLU A 342 -20.79 -5.29 -11.24
C GLU A 342 -21.95 -4.54 -11.89
N ALA A 343 -22.53 -5.11 -12.94
CA ALA A 343 -23.85 -4.76 -13.44
C ALA A 343 -24.45 -6.03 -14.07
N GLU A 344 -25.64 -6.41 -13.61
CA GLU A 344 -26.45 -7.42 -14.28
C GLU A 344 -27.28 -6.75 -15.37
N GLU A 345 -27.35 -7.36 -16.55
CA GLU A 345 -28.39 -7.10 -17.54
C GLU A 345 -28.65 -8.39 -18.34
N ASP A 346 -29.92 -8.61 -18.68
CA ASP A 346 -30.49 -9.90 -19.11
C ASP A 346 -30.99 -9.83 -20.57
N GLU A 347 -31.18 -11.01 -21.18
CA GLU A 347 -31.80 -11.28 -22.49
C GLU A 347 -31.41 -10.45 -23.74
N SER A 348 -30.83 -11.09 -24.76
CA SER A 348 -31.61 -11.59 -25.93
C SER A 348 -30.73 -12.02 -27.14
N GLU A 349 -31.32 -12.87 -28.00
CA GLU A 349 -30.76 -13.48 -29.23
C GLU A 349 -30.85 -12.46 -30.42
N GLU A 350 -30.36 -12.63 -31.66
CA GLU A 350 -29.92 -13.78 -32.49
C GLU A 350 -29.15 -13.25 -33.75
N GLU A 351 -28.48 -14.14 -34.52
CA GLU A 351 -28.05 -14.00 -35.94
C GLU A 351 -27.15 -12.81 -36.41
N THR A 352 -26.34 -12.87 -37.48
CA THR A 352 -26.02 -13.89 -38.51
C THR A 352 -24.57 -13.77 -39.00
N GLN A 353 -24.05 -14.83 -39.64
CA GLN A 353 -22.76 -14.83 -40.36
C GLN A 353 -22.93 -14.47 -41.86
N LYS A 354 -21.98 -13.75 -42.48
CA LYS A 354 -21.05 -14.31 -43.51
C LYS A 354 -20.09 -13.28 -44.14
N PRO A 355 -18.96 -13.74 -44.74
CA PRO A 355 -17.89 -12.88 -45.29
C PRO A 355 -17.89 -12.79 -46.83
N VAL A 356 -17.13 -11.85 -47.39
CA VAL A 356 -16.63 -11.89 -48.79
C VAL A 356 -15.20 -11.37 -48.92
N ASN A 357 -14.39 -12.08 -49.72
CA ASN A 357 -13.03 -11.68 -50.12
C ASN A 357 -13.04 -10.63 -51.24
N ALA A 358 -12.02 -9.78 -51.29
CA ALA A 358 -11.40 -9.37 -52.56
C ALA A 358 -9.93 -8.95 -52.35
N LEU A 359 -9.02 -9.60 -53.07
CA LEU A 359 -7.59 -9.25 -53.14
C LEU A 359 -7.32 -8.31 -54.32
N SER A 360 -6.15 -7.65 -54.26
CA SER A 360 -5.43 -6.90 -55.32
C SER A 360 -5.78 -5.41 -55.51
N VAL A 361 -4.82 -4.54 -55.19
CA VAL A 361 -3.91 -3.91 -56.18
C VAL A 361 -2.55 -3.69 -55.50
N VAL A 362 -1.47 -4.21 -56.11
CA VAL A 362 -0.08 -3.85 -55.77
C VAL A 362 0.58 -3.24 -56.99
N HIS A 363 0.79 -1.91 -56.99
CA HIS A 363 2.03 -1.31 -57.50
C HIS A 363 2.15 0.19 -57.19
N ALA A 364 3.40 0.67 -57.23
CA ALA A 364 3.82 2.08 -57.18
C ALA A 364 3.52 2.87 -55.89
N LEU A 365 4.50 2.91 -54.98
CA LEU A 365 5.41 4.05 -54.88
C LEU A 365 6.62 3.68 -54.01
N GLY A 366 7.81 3.67 -54.60
CA GLY A 366 9.06 3.37 -53.90
C GLY A 366 10.02 4.54 -53.92
N LYS A 367 10.75 4.70 -52.80
CA LYS A 367 12.00 5.46 -52.63
C LYS A 367 11.93 7.00 -52.71
N MET A 368 11.94 7.64 -51.53
CA MET A 368 12.91 8.71 -51.25
C MET A 368 13.10 8.92 -49.73
N SER A 369 14.23 9.55 -49.36
CA SER A 369 14.57 10.01 -48.00
C SER A 369 15.07 9.00 -46.95
N LEU A 370 16.07 8.18 -47.31
CA LEU A 370 17.16 7.87 -46.35
C LEU A 370 18.20 8.99 -46.43
N SER A 371 18.23 9.93 -45.48
CA SER A 371 19.36 10.89 -45.33
C SER A 371 19.40 11.70 -44.01
N PHE A 372 18.70 11.30 -42.94
CA PHE A 372 18.64 12.11 -41.69
C PHE A 372 19.08 11.38 -40.41
N HIS A 373 19.69 10.19 -40.52
CA HIS A 373 20.16 9.41 -39.36
C HIS A 373 21.60 8.89 -39.49
N GLN A 374 22.48 9.71 -40.11
CA GLN A 374 23.92 9.42 -40.18
C GLN A 374 24.81 10.64 -39.87
N SER A 375 24.25 11.70 -39.26
CA SER A 375 25.01 12.93 -38.93
C SER A 375 25.02 13.30 -37.44
N LEU A 376 24.07 12.82 -36.63
CA LEU A 376 24.09 13.06 -35.18
C LEU A 376 25.10 12.18 -34.43
N HIS A 377 25.35 10.95 -34.90
CA HIS A 377 26.27 10.01 -34.25
C HIS A 377 27.76 10.45 -34.32
N LEU A 378 28.12 11.35 -35.25
CA LEU A 378 29.50 11.85 -35.37
C LEU A 378 29.79 13.04 -34.44
N VAL A 379 28.80 13.91 -34.21
CA VAL A 379 28.96 15.11 -33.35
C VAL A 379 29.09 14.72 -31.87
N GLU A 380 28.38 13.69 -31.43
CA GLU A 380 28.43 13.26 -30.02
C GLU A 380 29.75 12.54 -29.66
N MET A 381 30.34 11.80 -30.60
CA MET A 381 31.61 11.10 -30.40
C MET A 381 32.81 12.04 -30.21
N GLU A 382 32.79 13.24 -30.81
CA GLU A 382 33.86 14.23 -30.62
C GLU A 382 33.77 14.97 -29.26
N SER A 383 32.56 15.16 -28.74
CA SER A 383 32.35 15.72 -27.39
C SER A 383 32.88 14.76 -26.31
N ARG A 384 32.57 13.46 -26.44
CA ARG A 384 33.02 12.42 -25.50
C ARG A 384 34.55 12.27 -25.48
N ARG A 385 35.25 12.48 -26.61
CA ARG A 385 36.73 12.46 -26.67
C ARG A 385 37.42 13.62 -25.92
N LYS A 386 36.76 14.76 -25.71
CA LYS A 386 37.37 15.91 -24.99
C LYS A 386 37.22 15.84 -23.47
N LYS A 387 36.37 14.96 -22.93
CA LYS A 387 36.20 14.79 -21.48
C LYS A 387 37.12 13.71 -20.89
N ALA A 388 37.60 12.76 -21.70
CA ALA A 388 38.46 11.65 -21.27
C ALA A 388 39.95 12.01 -21.04
N VAL A 389 40.35 13.28 -21.24
CA VAL A 389 41.77 13.71 -21.21
C VAL A 389 42.14 14.44 -19.90
N LYS A 390 41.19 14.66 -18.97
CA LYS A 390 41.42 15.52 -17.78
C LYS A 390 41.35 14.82 -16.42
N GLU A 391 41.31 13.49 -16.35
CA GLU A 391 41.18 12.77 -15.06
C GLU A 391 42.02 11.48 -14.96
N SER A 392 43.15 11.44 -15.68
CA SER A 392 44.16 10.38 -15.56
C SER A 392 45.42 10.90 -14.84
N ALA A 393 45.35 11.10 -13.51
CA ALA A 393 46.49 11.56 -12.71
C ALA A 393 46.44 11.24 -11.19
N SER A 394 46.40 9.96 -10.80
CA SER A 394 47.03 9.47 -9.55
C SER A 394 47.07 7.93 -9.54
N VAL A 395 48.13 7.34 -8.97
CA VAL A 395 48.50 5.93 -9.15
C VAL A 395 48.76 5.25 -7.80
N GLN A 396 48.14 4.07 -7.62
CA GLN A 396 48.48 2.93 -6.72
C GLN A 396 48.78 3.16 -5.22
N VAL A 397 48.15 2.33 -4.37
CA VAL A 397 48.85 1.23 -3.66
C VAL A 397 47.95 -0.02 -3.71
N LYS A 398 48.53 -1.21 -3.89
CA LYS A 398 47.88 -2.52 -3.66
C LYS A 398 48.33 -3.03 -2.28
N ASP A 399 47.41 -3.62 -1.52
CA ASP A 399 47.73 -4.71 -0.59
C ASP A 399 46.75 -5.85 -0.88
N GLU A 400 47.25 -7.08 -0.95
CA GLU A 400 46.45 -8.27 -1.30
C GLU A 400 45.95 -8.96 -0.03
N ASP A 401 44.67 -9.35 0.01
CA ASP A 401 44.09 -10.17 1.08
C ASP A 401 44.36 -11.66 0.81
N PRO A 402 45.18 -12.35 1.63
CA PRO A 402 45.58 -13.74 1.37
C PRO A 402 44.53 -14.80 1.72
N TYR A 403 43.27 -14.45 1.99
CA TYR A 403 42.20 -15.42 2.31
C TYR A 403 41.05 -15.49 1.30
N GLY A 404 41.35 -15.26 0.01
CA GLY A 404 40.47 -15.61 -1.10
C GLY A 404 40.39 -17.14 -1.31
N GLY A 405 39.55 -17.83 -0.53
CA GLY A 405 39.50 -19.30 -0.51
C GLY A 405 38.12 -19.90 -0.26
N SER A 406 37.36 -20.09 -1.35
CA SER A 406 36.27 -21.06 -1.56
C SER A 406 35.29 -21.42 -0.42
N THR A 407 34.01 -21.13 -0.65
CA THR A 407 33.01 -22.21 -0.58
C THR A 407 32.13 -22.12 -1.82
N ASP A 408 31.96 -23.26 -2.49
CA ASP A 408 31.52 -23.41 -3.87
C ASP A 408 29.98 -23.41 -4.04
N GLU A 409 29.55 -23.45 -5.30
CA GLU A 409 28.24 -23.84 -5.82
C GLU A 409 27.01 -22.95 -5.50
N ASN A 410 26.75 -22.00 -6.40
CA ASN A 410 25.94 -22.38 -7.56
C ASN A 410 26.19 -21.46 -8.78
N THR A 411 26.73 -22.04 -9.85
CA THR A 411 27.02 -21.37 -11.12
C THR A 411 25.78 -21.41 -12.02
N ASP A 412 25.26 -20.23 -12.42
CA ASP A 412 25.18 -19.84 -13.84
C ASP A 412 24.68 -18.39 -13.92
N ALA A 413 25.64 -17.46 -14.00
CA ALA A 413 25.36 -16.06 -14.25
C ALA A 413 26.09 -15.68 -15.53
N GLU A 414 25.40 -15.83 -16.68
CA GLU A 414 25.83 -15.14 -17.89
C GLU A 414 25.95 -13.65 -17.58
N GLU A 415 27.02 -13.02 -18.06
CA GLU A 415 27.25 -11.59 -17.91
C GLU A 415 26.20 -10.82 -18.71
N GLU A 416 25.03 -10.58 -18.11
CA GLU A 416 24.09 -9.57 -18.55
C GLU A 416 24.81 -8.22 -18.52
N GLU A 417 25.29 -7.78 -19.70
CA GLU A 417 25.88 -6.46 -19.91
C GLU A 417 24.99 -5.39 -19.23
N ASP A 418 25.62 -4.49 -18.48
CA ASP A 418 24.94 -3.47 -17.66
C ASP A 418 24.26 -2.43 -18.57
N LYS A 419 23.09 -2.80 -19.11
CA LYS A 419 22.31 -2.04 -20.09
C LYS A 419 21.95 -0.69 -19.45
N PRO A 420 22.24 0.45 -20.11
CA PRO A 420 22.00 1.75 -19.51
C PRO A 420 20.52 1.90 -19.14
N ILE A 421 20.28 2.32 -17.90
CA ILE A 421 18.93 2.56 -17.37
C ILE A 421 18.20 3.49 -18.35
N PRO A 422 17.02 3.11 -18.87
CA PRO A 422 16.25 3.97 -19.78
C PRO A 422 15.96 5.32 -19.13
N GLU A 423 16.20 6.41 -19.84
CA GLU A 423 15.89 7.76 -19.37
C GLU A 423 14.37 7.88 -19.14
N LEU A 424 13.98 8.43 -17.98
CA LEU A 424 12.57 8.59 -17.62
C LEU A 424 11.94 9.74 -18.42
N PRO A 425 10.66 9.66 -18.82
CA PRO A 425 10.07 10.67 -19.70
C PRO A 425 9.73 12.00 -19.00
N ASP A 426 10.11 13.11 -19.62
CA ASP A 426 10.00 14.48 -19.09
C ASP A 426 8.61 15.15 -19.29
N PHE A 427 7.50 14.43 -19.09
CA PHE A 427 6.16 14.93 -19.48
C PHE A 427 5.67 16.17 -18.72
N LEU A 428 6.14 16.38 -17.49
CA LEU A 428 5.67 17.43 -16.58
C LEU A 428 6.73 18.50 -16.30
N THR A 429 7.81 18.54 -17.08
CA THR A 429 8.90 19.52 -16.96
C THR A 429 8.38 20.95 -16.84
N GLY A 430 8.88 21.65 -15.81
CA GLY A 430 8.55 23.05 -15.52
C GLY A 430 7.16 23.28 -14.90
N LYS A 431 6.35 22.24 -14.69
CA LYS A 431 5.04 22.35 -14.03
C LYS A 431 5.18 22.15 -12.52
N ARG A 432 4.48 22.98 -11.75
CA ARG A 432 4.46 22.91 -10.29
C ARG A 432 3.06 22.60 -9.75
N PHE A 433 3.03 21.64 -8.85
CA PHE A 433 1.82 21.00 -8.34
C PHE A 433 1.68 21.20 -6.85
N TYR A 434 0.44 21.38 -6.39
CA TYR A 434 0.07 21.29 -4.98
C TYR A 434 -1.00 20.22 -4.81
N LEU A 435 -0.91 19.40 -3.76
CA LEU A 435 -1.82 18.27 -3.52
C LEU A 435 -2.77 18.58 -2.35
N TYR A 436 -3.95 19.11 -2.69
CA TYR A 436 -4.98 19.60 -1.76
C TYR A 436 -6.03 18.52 -1.43
N GLY A 437 -6.65 18.64 -0.25
CA GLY A 437 -7.73 17.75 0.20
C GLY A 437 -7.25 16.38 0.70
N LYS A 438 -8.20 15.50 1.00
CA LYS A 438 -7.94 14.11 1.38
C LYS A 438 -7.82 13.23 0.14
N PHE A 439 -6.90 12.27 0.21
CA PHE A 439 -6.68 11.27 -0.83
C PHE A 439 -6.88 9.88 -0.22
N PRO A 440 -7.64 8.98 -0.86
CA PRO A 440 -7.75 7.59 -0.40
C PRO A 440 -6.41 6.84 -0.50
N ASP A 441 -6.24 5.88 0.40
CA ASP A 441 -5.13 4.90 0.41
C ASP A 441 -3.72 5.51 0.23
N ASN A 442 -2.95 4.98 -0.72
CA ASN A 442 -1.61 5.42 -1.07
C ASN A 442 -1.61 6.41 -2.25
N GLN A 443 -2.77 6.94 -2.66
CA GLN A 443 -2.95 7.71 -3.87
C GLN A 443 -2.11 9.01 -3.86
N LYS A 444 -2.06 9.75 -2.74
CA LYS A 444 -1.19 10.94 -2.59
C LYS A 444 0.29 10.62 -2.85
N ARG A 445 0.75 9.46 -2.38
CA ARG A 445 2.13 8.98 -2.58
C ARG A 445 2.39 8.52 -4.02
N GLN A 446 1.38 7.96 -4.70
CA GLN A 446 1.46 7.63 -6.12
C GLN A 446 1.52 8.89 -6.99
N LEU A 447 0.63 9.87 -6.74
CA LEU A 447 0.64 11.17 -7.43
C LEU A 447 1.99 11.87 -7.29
N GLN A 448 2.51 12.00 -6.08
CA GLN A 448 3.83 12.60 -5.84
C GLN A 448 4.95 11.85 -6.59
N ARG A 449 4.91 10.51 -6.62
CA ARG A 449 5.87 9.69 -7.38
C ARG A 449 5.78 9.94 -8.88
N TYR A 450 4.57 9.96 -9.46
CA TYR A 450 4.40 10.19 -10.89
C TYR A 450 4.76 11.61 -11.31
N ILE A 451 4.41 12.62 -10.49
CA ILE A 451 4.79 14.00 -10.77
C ILE A 451 6.32 14.14 -10.81
N ILE A 452 7.03 13.62 -9.80
CA ILE A 452 8.50 13.66 -9.75
C ILE A 452 9.14 12.80 -10.85
N ALA A 453 8.61 11.61 -11.11
CA ALA A 453 9.13 10.70 -12.15
C ALA A 453 9.00 11.26 -13.57
N PHE A 454 8.05 12.18 -13.81
CA PHE A 454 7.89 12.90 -15.06
C PHE A 454 8.44 14.34 -15.02
N ASN A 455 9.36 14.64 -14.09
CA ASN A 455 10.07 15.92 -13.98
C ASN A 455 9.18 17.15 -13.67
N GLY A 456 8.02 16.92 -13.05
CA GLY A 456 7.25 17.94 -12.38
C GLY A 456 7.68 18.11 -10.92
N ALA A 457 7.48 19.30 -10.35
CA ALA A 457 7.77 19.55 -8.93
C ALA A 457 6.48 19.63 -8.11
N VAL A 458 6.51 19.06 -6.90
CA VAL A 458 5.42 19.16 -5.91
C VAL A 458 5.85 20.12 -4.82
N GLU A 459 5.04 21.14 -4.56
CA GLU A 459 5.21 22.09 -3.47
C GLU A 459 4.43 21.60 -2.24
N ASP A 460 4.98 21.77 -1.04
CA ASP A 460 4.31 21.41 0.23
C ASP A 460 3.25 22.46 0.65
N TYR A 461 3.33 23.67 0.10
CA TYR A 461 2.46 24.80 0.40
C TYR A 461 1.92 25.45 -0.87
N MET A 462 0.71 25.98 -0.78
CA MET A 462 0.11 26.79 -1.82
C MET A 462 0.89 28.11 -1.93
N SER A 463 1.57 28.32 -3.04
CA SER A 463 2.40 29.52 -3.29
C SER A 463 2.11 30.08 -4.67
N GLU A 464 2.45 31.36 -4.90
CA GLU A 464 2.39 32.05 -6.21
C GLU A 464 3.04 31.26 -7.36
N LYS A 465 3.96 30.35 -7.00
CA LYS A 465 4.71 29.50 -7.91
C LYS A 465 3.92 28.28 -8.40
N VAL A 466 2.88 27.84 -7.69
CA VAL A 466 2.04 26.68 -8.08
C VAL A 466 1.26 27.02 -9.36
N GLN A 467 1.13 26.04 -10.26
CA GLN A 467 0.31 26.17 -11.46
C GLN A 467 -0.89 25.21 -11.44
N PHE A 468 -0.73 24.02 -10.85
CA PHE A 468 -1.77 22.99 -10.81
C PHE A 468 -2.10 22.60 -9.37
N VAL A 469 -3.38 22.69 -9.00
CA VAL A 469 -3.87 22.15 -7.72
C VAL A 469 -4.54 20.82 -8.02
N VAL A 470 -3.98 19.73 -7.52
CA VAL A 470 -4.59 18.40 -7.64
C VAL A 470 -5.47 18.16 -6.43
N THR A 471 -6.76 17.90 -6.63
CA THR A 471 -7.71 17.56 -5.56
C THR A 471 -8.60 16.38 -5.96
N SER A 472 -8.83 15.48 -5.00
CA SER A 472 -9.78 14.36 -5.16
C SER A 472 -11.22 14.76 -4.81
N GLU A 473 -11.39 15.94 -4.23
CA GLU A 473 -12.66 16.48 -3.74
C GLU A 473 -13.34 17.34 -4.82
N GLY A 474 -14.51 17.90 -4.52
CA GLY A 474 -15.24 18.79 -5.42
C GLY A 474 -14.60 20.18 -5.54
N TRP A 475 -15.34 21.13 -6.09
CA TRP A 475 -15.01 22.55 -5.91
C TRP A 475 -15.13 22.93 -4.43
N ASP A 476 -14.22 23.76 -3.95
CA ASP A 476 -14.16 24.24 -2.57
C ASP A 476 -14.10 25.77 -2.57
N GLU A 477 -14.73 26.43 -1.59
CA GLU A 477 -14.78 27.89 -1.49
C GLU A 477 -13.38 28.54 -1.42
N SER A 478 -12.39 27.83 -0.84
CA SER A 478 -10.99 28.30 -0.79
C SER A 478 -10.29 28.34 -2.17
N PHE A 479 -10.86 27.72 -3.20
CA PHE A 479 -10.32 27.83 -4.57
C PHE A 479 -10.58 29.19 -5.21
N GLU A 480 -11.66 29.88 -4.82
CA GLU A 480 -11.93 31.24 -5.26
C GLU A 480 -10.94 32.24 -4.63
N GLU A 481 -10.63 32.08 -3.35
CA GLU A 481 -9.59 32.86 -2.66
C GLU A 481 -8.21 32.63 -3.28
N ALA A 482 -7.84 31.37 -3.52
CA ALA A 482 -6.60 31.02 -4.21
C ALA A 482 -6.51 31.61 -5.64
N LEU A 483 -7.61 31.69 -6.38
CA LEU A 483 -7.66 32.32 -7.71
C LEU A 483 -7.53 33.85 -7.66
N MET A 484 -7.99 34.50 -6.57
CA MET A 484 -7.77 35.93 -6.36
C MET A 484 -6.29 36.24 -6.12
N GLU A 485 -5.57 35.36 -5.43
CA GLU A 485 -4.11 35.49 -5.22
C GLU A 485 -3.31 35.10 -6.48
N ASN A 486 -3.72 34.04 -7.19
CA ASN A 486 -3.02 33.53 -8.37
C ASN A 486 -4.00 33.06 -9.47
N GLY A 487 -4.38 33.98 -10.36
CA GLY A 487 -5.28 33.70 -11.48
C GLY A 487 -4.74 32.74 -12.56
N ASN A 488 -3.51 32.23 -12.44
CA ASN A 488 -2.95 31.21 -13.35
C ASN A 488 -3.13 29.76 -12.85
N LEU A 489 -3.79 29.57 -11.69
CA LEU A 489 -4.05 28.25 -11.14
C LEU A 489 -5.04 27.45 -11.98
N SER A 490 -4.77 26.15 -12.11
CA SER A 490 -5.66 25.17 -12.71
C SER A 490 -5.96 24.04 -11.72
N PHE A 491 -7.21 23.92 -11.29
CA PHE A 491 -7.68 22.85 -10.41
C PHE A 491 -7.97 21.61 -11.25
N VAL A 492 -7.37 20.48 -10.88
CA VAL A 492 -7.37 19.25 -11.69
C VAL A 492 -7.56 18.00 -10.83
N LYS A 493 -8.19 16.98 -11.39
CA LYS A 493 -8.42 15.69 -10.73
C LYS A 493 -7.17 14.79 -10.81
N PRO A 494 -6.91 13.94 -9.79
CA PRO A 494 -5.85 12.92 -9.78
C PRO A 494 -5.75 12.09 -11.07
N THR A 495 -6.91 11.81 -11.67
CA THR A 495 -7.06 11.07 -12.93
C THR A 495 -6.24 11.65 -14.09
N TRP A 496 -5.90 12.93 -14.10
CA TRP A 496 -5.02 13.51 -15.13
C TRP A 496 -3.60 12.95 -15.05
N ILE A 497 -3.02 12.92 -13.85
CA ILE A 497 -1.67 12.42 -13.60
C ILE A 497 -1.60 10.91 -13.83
N PHE A 498 -2.63 10.17 -13.41
CA PHE A 498 -2.74 8.75 -13.72
C PHE A 498 -2.89 8.50 -15.22
N ALA A 499 -3.72 9.26 -15.94
CA ALA A 499 -3.84 9.12 -17.39
C ALA A 499 -2.54 9.45 -18.15
N ILE A 500 -1.72 10.40 -17.66
CA ILE A 500 -0.38 10.66 -18.21
C ILE A 500 0.56 9.46 -18.00
N ASN A 501 0.55 8.86 -16.81
CA ASN A 501 1.27 7.63 -16.53
C ASN A 501 0.82 6.48 -17.44
N ASP A 502 -0.48 6.24 -17.52
CA ASP A 502 -1.04 5.07 -18.20
C ASP A 502 -0.87 5.16 -19.72
N ARG A 503 -0.95 6.37 -20.28
CA ARG A 503 -0.76 6.63 -21.73
C ARG A 503 0.67 6.97 -22.12
N GLN A 504 1.60 7.03 -21.16
CA GLN A 504 3.01 7.42 -21.34
C GLN A 504 3.19 8.62 -22.28
N LYS A 505 2.41 9.69 -22.05
CA LYS A 505 2.50 10.96 -22.77
C LYS A 505 1.83 12.11 -22.02
N LEU A 506 2.29 13.34 -22.25
CA LEU A 506 1.58 14.53 -21.77
C LEU A 506 0.17 14.61 -22.39
N LEU A 507 -0.84 14.81 -21.55
CA LEU A 507 -2.24 14.98 -21.93
C LEU A 507 -2.71 16.41 -21.61
N PRO A 508 -3.67 16.98 -22.36
CA PRO A 508 -4.35 18.21 -21.96
C PRO A 508 -5.01 18.04 -20.59
N TYR A 509 -4.95 19.07 -19.75
CA TYR A 509 -5.51 19.04 -18.39
C TYR A 509 -7.00 19.42 -18.36
N GLN A 510 -7.48 20.13 -19.39
CA GLN A 510 -8.84 20.66 -19.49
C GLN A 510 -9.95 19.60 -19.30
N PRO A 511 -9.86 18.36 -19.83
CA PRO A 511 -10.87 17.32 -19.59
C PRO A 511 -10.93 16.82 -18.14
N TYR A 512 -9.94 17.17 -17.33
CA TYR A 512 -9.77 16.72 -15.95
C TYR A 512 -9.87 17.87 -14.95
N THR A 513 -10.28 19.07 -15.37
CA THR A 513 -10.43 20.20 -14.46
C THR A 513 -11.54 19.95 -13.44
N VAL A 514 -11.35 20.51 -12.25
CA VAL A 514 -12.43 20.70 -11.28
C VAL A 514 -13.04 22.06 -11.58
N VAL A 515 -14.37 22.10 -11.66
CA VAL A 515 -15.17 23.29 -11.96
C VAL A 515 -16.19 23.51 -10.84
N PRO A 516 -16.67 24.74 -10.61
CA PRO A 516 -17.76 25.05 -9.69
C PRO A 516 -19.04 24.26 -9.99
#